data_AF-A0A1T4PFQ2-F1
#
_entry.id   AF-A0A1T4PFQ2-F1
#
_cell.length_a   1.000
_cell.length_b   1.000
_cell.length_c   1.000
_cell.angle_alpha   90.00
_cell.angle_beta   90.00
_cell.angle_gamma   90.00
#
_symmetry.space_group_name_H-M   'P 1'
#
loop_
_entity.id
_entity.type
_entity.pdbx_description
1 polymer ?
#
loop_
_entity_poly.entity_id
_entity_poly.type
_entity_poly.pdbx_seq_one_letter_code
_entity_poly.pdbx_strand_id
1 'polypeptide(L)'
;MKFYSRLLPLALGAALLAAAPAHAQEDEQVVRLSAELRSLDADQELRDLAAFERLQARQALEALASARRSDRNAAEYVAQRRVRIAGIAARTEAMQRRIAQLERDRTDLIVEASRRDAAQARAEAERLRVQAQIQAEEAARLRQQTMSDADALQDIESALQNVSGVEAARLKAARAREAELARQEAELLRELEAAESGD
;
A
#
# COMPACT_ATOMS: atom_id res chain seq x y z
N MET A 1 -100.41 44.18 20.72
CA MET A 1 -99.72 43.01 21.31
C MET A 1 -99.89 41.82 20.36
N LYS A 2 -98.80 41.07 20.15
CA LYS A 2 -98.69 39.73 19.52
C LYS A 2 -98.47 39.70 17.99
N PHE A 3 -97.19 39.84 17.65
CA PHE A 3 -96.54 39.26 16.49
C PHE A 3 -96.46 37.73 16.65
N TYR A 4 -96.94 36.95 15.67
CA TYR A 4 -96.49 35.57 15.43
C TYR A 4 -96.53 35.34 13.91
N SER A 5 -95.42 35.62 13.22
CA SER A 5 -94.31 34.69 12.97
C SER A 5 -94.72 33.61 11.97
N ARG A 6 -94.58 33.98 10.68
CA ARG A 6 -94.38 33.05 9.57
C ARG A 6 -93.03 32.35 9.74
N LEU A 7 -92.85 31.25 8.99
CA LEU A 7 -91.59 30.56 8.68
C LEU A 7 -91.33 29.27 9.47
N LEU A 8 -92.07 28.24 9.08
CA LEU A 8 -91.54 26.88 8.91
C LEU A 8 -91.81 26.57 7.43
N PRO A 9 -90.80 26.36 6.55
CA PRO A 9 -89.79 25.31 6.70
C PRO A 9 -88.40 25.67 6.09
N LEU A 10 -87.35 25.84 6.90
CA LEU A 10 -85.97 25.88 6.38
C LEU A 10 -84.98 25.27 7.38
N ALA A 11 -85.32 24.08 7.89
CA ALA A 11 -84.44 23.36 8.83
C ALA A 11 -84.29 21.87 8.48
N LEU A 12 -84.48 21.50 7.21
CA LEU A 12 -84.26 20.12 6.73
C LEU A 12 -83.18 20.01 5.65
N GLY A 13 -82.36 21.06 5.46
CA GLY A 13 -81.25 21.07 4.49
C GLY A 13 -79.85 20.96 5.09
N ALA A 14 -79.70 21.19 6.41
CA ALA A 14 -78.38 21.34 7.04
C ALA A 14 -77.80 20.06 7.64
N ALA A 15 -78.55 18.94 7.68
CA ALA A 15 -78.10 17.70 8.32
C ALA A 15 -77.31 16.75 7.38
N LEU A 16 -77.24 17.01 6.08
CA LEU A 16 -76.57 16.11 5.12
C LEU A 16 -75.08 16.42 4.87
N LEU A 17 -74.54 17.55 5.32
CA LEU A 17 -73.13 17.92 5.04
C LEU A 17 -72.11 17.37 6.06
N ALA A 18 -72.53 16.81 7.18
CA ALA A 18 -71.61 16.37 8.24
C ALA A 18 -71.07 14.93 8.06
N ALA A 19 -71.65 14.12 7.16
CA ALA A 19 -71.25 12.71 6.97
C ALA A 19 -70.18 12.48 5.88
N ALA A 20 -69.77 13.54 5.16
CA ALA A 20 -68.85 13.46 4.03
C ALA A 20 -67.33 13.38 4.35
N PRO A 21 -66.79 13.82 5.50
CA PRO A 21 -65.33 13.93 5.63
C PRO A 21 -64.62 12.57 5.77
N ALA A 22 -65.30 11.54 6.29
CA ALA A 22 -64.68 10.23 6.53
C ALA A 22 -64.32 9.49 5.23
N HIS A 23 -65.18 9.53 4.21
CA HIS A 23 -64.91 8.87 2.93
C HIS A 23 -63.83 9.61 2.12
N ALA A 24 -63.80 10.94 2.16
CA ALA A 24 -62.74 11.71 1.51
C ALA A 24 -61.36 11.39 2.10
N GLN A 25 -61.27 11.23 3.42
CA GLN A 25 -60.02 10.89 4.11
C GLN A 25 -59.59 9.42 3.87
N GLU A 26 -60.54 8.49 3.77
CA GLU A 26 -60.30 7.08 3.46
C GLU A 26 -59.68 6.88 2.07
N ASP A 27 -60.11 7.66 1.07
CA ASP A 27 -59.58 7.63 -0.30
C ASP A 27 -58.24 8.36 -0.40
N GLU A 28 -58.04 9.44 0.36
CA GLU A 28 -56.79 10.18 0.43
C GLU A 28 -55.60 9.29 0.87
N GLN A 29 -55.81 8.41 1.84
CA GLN A 29 -54.74 7.52 2.33
C GLN A 29 -54.30 6.48 1.30
N VAL A 30 -55.25 5.93 0.52
CA VAL A 30 -54.92 5.01 -0.58
C VAL A 30 -54.10 5.75 -1.63
N VAL A 31 -54.51 6.97 -2.01
CA VAL A 31 -53.79 7.80 -2.98
C VAL A 31 -52.37 8.11 -2.50
N ARG A 32 -52.24 8.51 -1.23
CA ARG A 32 -50.96 8.86 -0.61
C ARG A 32 -50.00 7.67 -0.58
N LEU A 33 -50.42 6.52 -0.05
CA LEU A 33 -49.57 5.33 0.04
C LEU A 33 -49.23 4.77 -1.35
N SER A 34 -50.16 4.86 -2.30
CA SER A 34 -49.90 4.49 -3.69
C SER A 34 -48.91 5.43 -4.37
N ALA A 35 -48.88 6.71 -4.00
CA ALA A 35 -47.87 7.65 -4.49
C ALA A 35 -46.49 7.36 -3.88
N GLU A 36 -46.43 7.01 -2.60
CA GLU A 36 -45.19 6.58 -1.93
C GLU A 36 -44.60 5.31 -2.54
N LEU A 37 -45.44 4.32 -2.84
CA LEU A 37 -44.97 3.10 -3.50
C LEU A 37 -44.51 3.38 -4.95
N ARG A 38 -45.19 4.27 -5.67
CA ARG A 38 -44.77 4.70 -7.01
C ARG A 38 -43.46 5.49 -7.01
N SER A 39 -43.16 6.25 -5.98
CA SER A 39 -41.86 6.95 -5.90
C SER A 39 -40.71 5.97 -5.69
N LEU A 40 -40.92 4.89 -4.92
CA LEU A 40 -39.97 3.78 -4.84
C LEU A 40 -39.79 3.07 -6.19
N ASP A 41 -40.86 2.94 -6.97
CA ASP A 41 -40.81 2.33 -8.31
C ASP A 41 -40.09 3.23 -9.35
N ALA A 42 -40.15 4.55 -9.17
CA ALA A 42 -39.55 5.53 -10.07
C ALA A 42 -38.05 5.78 -9.80
N ASP A 43 -37.57 5.46 -8.60
CA ASP A 43 -36.16 5.59 -8.25
C ASP A 43 -35.32 4.52 -8.97
N GLN A 44 -34.42 4.96 -9.85
CA GLN A 44 -33.59 4.06 -10.65
C GLN A 44 -32.70 3.14 -9.81
N GLU A 45 -32.25 3.57 -8.64
CA GLU A 45 -31.41 2.74 -7.77
C GLU A 45 -32.21 1.68 -7.02
N LEU A 46 -33.49 1.97 -6.75
CA LEU A 46 -34.36 1.13 -5.93
C LEU A 46 -35.34 0.28 -6.73
N ARG A 47 -35.62 0.62 -7.99
CA ARG A 47 -36.71 0.05 -8.80
C ARG A 47 -36.63 -1.46 -9.01
N ASP A 48 -35.45 -2.05 -8.90
CA ASP A 48 -35.22 -3.49 -9.11
C ASP A 48 -34.96 -4.22 -7.77
N LEU A 49 -35.12 -3.54 -6.63
CA LEU A 49 -34.87 -4.05 -5.29
C LEU A 49 -36.17 -4.35 -4.54
N ALA A 50 -36.09 -5.25 -3.56
CA ALA A 50 -37.21 -5.63 -2.69
C ALA A 50 -38.51 -5.98 -3.45
N ALA A 51 -38.37 -6.72 -4.56
CA ALA A 51 -39.49 -7.04 -5.44
C ALA A 51 -40.64 -7.76 -4.72
N PHE A 52 -40.29 -8.63 -3.76
CA PHE A 52 -41.26 -9.37 -2.96
C PHE A 52 -42.05 -8.46 -2.02
N GLU A 53 -41.36 -7.60 -1.28
CA GLU A 53 -41.98 -6.66 -0.34
C GLU A 53 -42.85 -5.64 -1.07
N ARG A 54 -42.45 -5.21 -2.27
CA ARG A 54 -43.24 -4.32 -3.13
C ARG A 54 -44.49 -4.99 -3.65
N LEU A 55 -44.42 -6.26 -4.06
CA LEU A 55 -45.61 -7.03 -4.40
C LEU A 55 -46.59 -7.11 -3.22
N GLN A 56 -46.08 -7.39 -2.02
CA GLN A 56 -46.91 -7.42 -0.80
C GLN A 56 -47.53 -6.04 -0.47
N ALA A 57 -46.79 -4.96 -0.70
CA ALA A 57 -47.30 -3.60 -0.53
C ALA A 57 -48.44 -3.29 -1.53
N ARG A 58 -48.30 -3.68 -2.80
CA ARG A 58 -49.38 -3.52 -3.81
C ARG A 58 -50.63 -4.29 -3.42
N GLN A 59 -50.49 -5.56 -3.03
CA GLN A 59 -51.61 -6.39 -2.56
C GLN A 59 -52.30 -5.80 -1.33
N ALA A 60 -51.54 -5.26 -0.38
CA ALA A 60 -52.12 -4.62 0.80
C ALA A 60 -52.86 -3.32 0.47
N LEU A 61 -52.40 -2.55 -0.54
CA LEU A 61 -53.12 -1.38 -1.03
C LEU A 61 -54.41 -1.74 -1.77
N GLU A 62 -54.41 -2.80 -2.56
CA GLU A 62 -55.61 -3.34 -3.20
C GLU A 62 -56.64 -3.83 -2.15
N ALA A 63 -56.16 -4.50 -1.10
CA ALA A 63 -56.98 -4.93 0.02
C ALA A 63 -57.57 -3.74 0.80
N LEU A 64 -56.78 -2.68 1.02
CA LEU A 64 -57.27 -1.44 1.62
C LEU A 64 -58.35 -0.80 0.76
N ALA A 65 -58.11 -0.64 -0.54
CA ALA A 65 -59.05 -0.01 -1.47
C ALA A 65 -60.42 -0.72 -1.50
N SER A 66 -60.43 -2.04 -1.35
CA SER A 66 -61.63 -2.88 -1.36
C SER A 66 -62.21 -3.20 0.03
N ALA A 67 -61.59 -2.74 1.12
CA ALA A 67 -62.01 -3.05 2.47
C ALA A 67 -63.37 -2.43 2.83
N ARG A 68 -64.19 -3.18 3.58
CA ARG A 68 -65.43 -2.67 4.17
C ARG A 68 -65.13 -1.65 5.27
N ARG A 69 -66.07 -0.75 5.55
CA ARG A 69 -65.96 0.29 6.59
C ARG A 69 -65.52 -0.25 7.96
N SER A 70 -65.97 -1.45 8.34
CA SER A 70 -65.61 -2.09 9.62
C SER A 70 -64.14 -2.53 9.70
N ASP A 71 -63.57 -2.93 8.56
CA ASP A 71 -62.24 -3.54 8.48
C ASP A 71 -61.18 -2.55 7.97
N ARG A 72 -61.62 -1.35 7.55
CA ARG A 72 -60.81 -0.31 6.92
C ARG A 72 -59.59 0.08 7.75
N ASN A 73 -59.76 0.30 9.06
CA ASN A 73 -58.66 0.67 9.95
C ASN A 73 -57.57 -0.42 10.03
N ALA A 74 -57.98 -1.70 10.06
CA ALA A 74 -57.04 -2.81 10.08
C ALA A 74 -56.32 -2.95 8.72
N ALA A 75 -57.06 -2.82 7.62
CA ALA A 75 -56.48 -2.84 6.27
C ALA A 75 -55.51 -1.67 6.06
N GLU A 76 -55.81 -0.48 6.59
CA GLU A 76 -54.97 0.71 6.48
C GLU A 76 -53.66 0.49 7.24
N TYR A 77 -53.73 -0.02 8.47
CA TYR A 77 -52.55 -0.37 9.25
C TYR A 77 -51.65 -1.35 8.49
N VAL A 78 -52.22 -2.41 7.91
CA VAL A 78 -51.44 -3.40 7.14
C VAL A 78 -50.80 -2.77 5.91
N ALA A 79 -51.54 -1.97 5.14
CA ALA A 79 -51.02 -1.27 3.96
C ALA A 79 -49.86 -0.33 4.31
N GLN A 80 -50.02 0.50 5.34
CA GLN A 80 -48.96 1.40 5.81
C GLN A 80 -47.69 0.62 6.21
N ARG A 81 -47.85 -0.50 6.94
CA ARG A 81 -46.71 -1.33 7.35
C ARG A 81 -46.03 -1.97 6.15
N ARG A 82 -46.78 -2.48 5.17
CA ARG A 82 -46.20 -3.12 3.98
C ARG A 82 -45.45 -2.14 3.09
N VAL A 83 -46.00 -0.94 2.84
CA VAL A 83 -45.31 0.12 2.10
C VAL A 83 -44.00 0.53 2.81
N ARG A 84 -44.03 0.68 4.13
CA ARG A 84 -42.82 0.96 4.92
C ARG A 84 -41.79 -0.15 4.83
N ILE A 85 -42.21 -1.41 4.95
CA ILE A 85 -41.31 -2.57 4.83
C ILE A 85 -40.66 -2.60 3.44
N ALA A 86 -41.44 -2.38 2.38
CA ALA A 86 -40.91 -2.29 1.02
C ALA A 86 -39.84 -1.20 0.88
N GLY A 87 -40.07 -0.02 1.44
CA GLY A 87 -39.09 1.07 1.42
C GLY A 87 -37.82 0.75 2.20
N ILE A 88 -37.94 0.16 3.40
CA ILE A 88 -36.78 -0.25 4.21
C ILE A 88 -35.99 -1.35 3.48
N ALA A 89 -36.66 -2.38 3.00
CA ALA A 89 -36.03 -3.50 2.30
C ALA A 89 -35.26 -3.03 1.06
N ALA A 90 -35.86 -2.17 0.23
CA ALA A 90 -35.20 -1.63 -0.95
C ALA A 90 -33.94 -0.84 -0.59
N ARG A 91 -34.01 0.05 0.41
CA ARG A 91 -32.84 0.82 0.87
C ARG A 91 -31.77 -0.07 1.48
N THR A 92 -32.15 -1.09 2.26
CA THR A 92 -31.20 -2.04 2.84
C THR A 92 -30.47 -2.82 1.75
N GLU A 93 -31.18 -3.32 0.75
CA GLU A 93 -30.57 -4.03 -0.38
C GLU A 93 -29.64 -3.11 -1.18
N ALA A 94 -30.02 -1.84 -1.40
CA ALA A 94 -29.17 -0.85 -2.06
C ALA A 94 -27.86 -0.63 -1.29
N MET A 95 -27.95 -0.46 0.03
CA MET A 95 -26.78 -0.30 0.89
C MET A 95 -25.89 -1.55 0.89
N GLN A 96 -26.47 -2.75 0.89
CA GLN A 96 -25.70 -3.99 0.78
C GLN A 96 -24.94 -4.08 -0.54
N ARG A 97 -25.56 -3.72 -1.66
CA ARG A 97 -24.88 -3.66 -2.97
C ARG A 97 -23.74 -2.65 -2.95
N ARG A 98 -23.94 -1.49 -2.30
CA ARG A 98 -22.91 -0.46 -2.16
C ARG A 98 -21.73 -0.93 -1.31
N ILE A 99 -21.99 -1.62 -0.20
CA ILE A 99 -20.95 -2.24 0.63
C ILE A 99 -20.14 -3.24 -0.19
N ALA A 100 -20.79 -4.16 -0.90
CA ALA A 100 -20.11 -5.15 -1.73
C ALA A 100 -19.27 -4.51 -2.85
N GLN A 101 -19.70 -3.38 -3.41
CA GLN A 101 -18.88 -2.60 -4.35
C GLN A 101 -17.65 -2.02 -3.67
N LEU A 102 -17.83 -1.34 -2.54
CA LEU A 102 -16.72 -0.73 -1.80
C LEU A 102 -15.70 -1.75 -1.30
N GLU A 103 -16.14 -2.95 -0.95
CA GLU A 103 -15.24 -4.05 -0.56
C GLU A 103 -14.36 -4.53 -1.72
N ARG A 104 -14.91 -4.60 -2.93
CA ARG A 104 -14.13 -4.90 -4.15
C ARG A 104 -13.11 -3.80 -4.42
N ASP A 105 -13.55 -2.55 -4.44
CA ASP A 105 -12.68 -1.39 -4.67
C ASP A 105 -11.53 -1.35 -3.63
N ARG A 106 -11.86 -1.61 -2.36
CA ARG A 106 -10.87 -1.69 -1.27
C ARG A 106 -9.87 -2.82 -1.50
N THR A 107 -10.33 -3.99 -1.94
CA THR A 107 -9.46 -5.14 -2.20
C THR A 107 -8.49 -4.83 -3.34
N ASP A 108 -8.97 -4.20 -4.42
CA ASP A 108 -8.14 -3.79 -5.55
C ASP A 108 -7.07 -2.78 -5.12
N LEU A 109 -7.45 -1.77 -4.31
CA LEU A 109 -6.51 -0.79 -3.76
C LEU A 109 -5.42 -1.42 -2.89
N ILE A 110 -5.76 -2.41 -2.06
CA ILE A 110 -4.77 -3.14 -1.24
C ILE A 110 -3.79 -3.91 -2.13
N VAL A 111 -4.27 -4.57 -3.18
CA VAL A 111 -3.42 -5.28 -4.13
C VAL A 111 -2.48 -4.31 -4.85
N GLU A 112 -2.98 -3.15 -5.29
CA GLU A 112 -2.15 -2.12 -5.91
C GLU A 112 -1.08 -1.57 -4.97
N ALA A 113 -1.45 -1.25 -3.73
CA ALA A 113 -0.51 -0.78 -2.71
C ALA A 113 0.59 -1.84 -2.48
N SER A 114 0.20 -3.10 -2.28
CA SER A 114 1.14 -4.21 -2.09
C SER A 114 2.09 -4.38 -3.29
N ARG A 115 1.60 -4.20 -4.52
CA ARG A 115 2.44 -4.25 -5.73
C ARG A 115 3.47 -3.12 -5.76
N ARG A 116 3.08 -1.91 -5.36
CA ARG A 116 4.00 -0.76 -5.29
C ARG A 116 5.07 -0.99 -4.22
N ASP A 117 4.66 -1.45 -3.04
CA ASP A 117 5.58 -1.74 -1.94
C ASP A 117 6.56 -2.85 -2.33
N ALA A 118 6.10 -3.92 -2.97
CA ALA A 118 6.97 -4.99 -3.46
C ALA A 118 7.95 -4.50 -4.53
N ALA A 119 7.54 -3.58 -5.41
CA ALA A 119 8.42 -2.98 -6.40
C ALA A 119 9.50 -2.09 -5.76
N GLN A 120 9.13 -1.30 -4.74
CA GLN A 120 10.06 -0.47 -3.98
C GLN A 120 11.08 -1.32 -3.23
N ALA A 121 10.63 -2.36 -2.51
CA ALA A 121 11.50 -3.29 -1.79
C ALA A 121 12.51 -3.98 -2.73
N ARG A 122 12.09 -4.37 -3.94
CA ARG A 122 13.00 -4.93 -4.95
C ARG A 122 14.03 -3.91 -5.44
N ALA A 123 13.61 -2.67 -5.67
CA ALA A 123 14.52 -1.60 -6.08
C ALA A 123 15.56 -1.30 -5.00
N GLU A 124 15.14 -1.27 -3.73
CA GLU A 124 16.05 -1.08 -2.58
C GLU A 124 17.01 -2.26 -2.41
N ALA A 125 16.50 -3.49 -2.53
CA ALA A 125 17.33 -4.69 -2.49
C ALA A 125 18.40 -4.71 -3.60
N GLU A 126 18.05 -4.32 -4.82
CA GLU A 126 19.04 -4.25 -5.91
C GLU A 126 20.06 -3.13 -5.67
N ARG A 127 19.64 -1.97 -5.15
CA ARG A 127 20.59 -0.90 -4.77
C ARG A 127 21.60 -1.39 -3.74
N LEU A 128 21.14 -2.08 -2.70
CA LEU A 128 22.02 -2.65 -1.68
C LEU A 128 22.95 -3.72 -2.26
N ARG A 129 22.45 -4.57 -3.17
CA ARG A 129 23.25 -5.59 -3.85
C ARG A 129 24.39 -4.95 -4.66
N VAL A 130 24.09 -3.89 -5.41
CA VAL A 130 25.08 -3.14 -6.19
C VAL A 130 26.12 -2.49 -5.28
N GLN A 131 25.69 -1.85 -4.18
CA GLN A 131 26.62 -1.26 -3.20
C GLN A 131 27.55 -2.31 -2.58
N ALA A 132 27.02 -3.48 -2.21
CA ALA A 132 27.83 -4.58 -1.68
C ALA A 132 28.83 -5.11 -2.72
N GLN A 133 28.43 -5.18 -3.99
CA GLN A 133 29.33 -5.59 -5.08
C GLN A 133 30.48 -4.58 -5.27
N ILE A 134 30.18 -3.29 -5.27
CA ILE A 134 31.20 -2.22 -5.38
C ILE A 134 32.19 -2.32 -4.22
N GLN A 135 31.71 -2.43 -2.98
CA GLN A 135 32.58 -2.56 -1.81
C GLN A 135 33.47 -3.81 -1.87
N ALA A 136 32.94 -4.94 -2.36
CA ALA A 136 33.71 -6.16 -2.54
C ALA A 136 34.81 -6.00 -3.61
N GLU A 137 34.50 -5.31 -4.70
CA GLU A 137 35.46 -5.01 -5.78
C GLU A 137 36.56 -4.06 -5.31
N GLU A 138 36.20 -2.99 -4.60
CA GLU A 138 37.18 -2.04 -4.02
C GLU A 138 38.09 -2.74 -3.00
N ALA A 139 37.54 -3.59 -2.13
CA ALA A 139 38.33 -4.38 -1.20
C ALA A 139 39.25 -5.40 -1.90
N ALA A 140 38.82 -5.98 -3.02
CA ALA A 140 39.67 -6.85 -3.83
C ALA A 140 40.79 -6.04 -4.51
N ARG A 141 40.48 -4.86 -5.06
CA ARG A 141 41.46 -3.97 -5.69
C ARG A 141 42.52 -3.49 -4.69
N LEU A 142 42.11 -3.10 -3.48
CA LEU A 142 43.04 -2.69 -2.43
C LEU A 142 43.98 -3.84 -2.03
N ARG A 143 43.45 -5.06 -1.88
CA ARG A 143 44.28 -6.25 -1.60
C ARG A 143 45.30 -6.51 -2.71
N GLN A 144 44.90 -6.39 -3.97
CA GLN A 144 45.81 -6.56 -5.10
C GLN A 144 46.91 -5.49 -5.11
N GLN A 145 46.58 -4.24 -4.79
CA GLN A 145 47.57 -3.16 -4.65
C GLN A 145 48.55 -3.44 -3.51
N THR A 146 48.07 -3.82 -2.32
CA THR A 146 48.93 -4.16 -1.19
C THR A 146 49.87 -5.33 -1.50
N MET A 147 49.40 -6.35 -2.23
CA MET A 147 50.24 -7.48 -2.63
C MET A 147 51.32 -7.04 -3.63
N SER A 148 50.95 -6.23 -4.64
CA SER A 148 51.90 -5.67 -5.59
C SER A 148 52.95 -4.76 -4.94
N ASP A 149 52.54 -3.95 -3.95
CA ASP A 149 53.45 -3.07 -3.21
C ASP A 149 54.43 -3.88 -2.36
N ALA A 150 53.95 -4.97 -1.72
CA ALA A 150 54.79 -5.89 -0.96
C ALA A 150 55.81 -6.59 -1.87
N ASP A 151 55.39 -7.06 -3.04
CA ASP A 151 56.28 -7.67 -4.04
C ASP A 151 57.36 -6.67 -4.50
N ALA A 152 56.98 -5.42 -4.79
CA ALA A 152 57.92 -4.37 -5.18
C ALA A 152 58.95 -4.05 -4.08
N LEU A 153 58.53 -4.01 -2.81
CA LEU A 153 59.44 -3.83 -1.68
C LEU A 153 60.41 -5.01 -1.52
N GLN A 154 59.91 -6.24 -1.71
CA GLN A 154 60.75 -7.45 -1.68
C GLN A 154 61.79 -7.43 -2.81
N ASP A 155 61.41 -7.00 -4.01
CA ASP A 155 62.34 -6.84 -5.14
C ASP A 155 63.44 -5.81 -4.84
N ILE A 156 63.08 -4.65 -4.27
CA ILE A 156 64.04 -3.61 -3.86
C ILE A 156 65.01 -4.17 -2.81
N GLU A 157 64.50 -4.85 -1.77
CA GLU A 157 65.32 -5.45 -0.72
C GLU A 157 66.31 -6.48 -1.30
N SER A 158 65.84 -7.34 -2.20
CA SER A 158 66.70 -8.32 -2.87
C SER A 158 67.80 -7.64 -3.70
N ALA A 159 67.50 -6.54 -4.39
CA ALA A 159 68.47 -5.78 -5.17
C ALA A 159 69.53 -5.13 -4.26
N LEU A 160 69.12 -4.55 -3.12
CA LEU A 160 70.04 -3.99 -2.13
C LEU A 160 70.96 -5.05 -1.53
N GLN A 161 70.43 -6.22 -1.17
CA GLN A 161 71.22 -7.35 -0.68
C GLN A 161 72.25 -7.79 -1.72
N ASN A 162 71.86 -7.93 -2.99
CA ASN A 162 72.77 -8.28 -4.07
C ASN A 162 73.91 -7.26 -4.24
N VAL A 163 73.61 -5.96 -4.25
CA VAL A 163 74.63 -4.90 -4.34
C VAL A 163 75.59 -4.96 -3.15
N SER A 164 75.05 -5.08 -1.92
CA SER A 164 75.88 -5.19 -0.72
C SER A 164 76.80 -6.43 -0.73
N GLY A 165 76.32 -7.56 -1.26
CA GLY A 165 77.10 -8.77 -1.44
C GLY A 165 78.26 -8.58 -2.43
N VAL A 166 78.01 -7.87 -3.54
CA VAL A 166 79.06 -7.51 -4.51
C VAL A 166 80.12 -6.60 -3.89
N GLU A 167 79.71 -5.58 -3.13
CA GLU A 167 80.63 -4.68 -2.45
C GLU A 167 81.47 -5.40 -1.37
N ALA A 168 80.85 -6.30 -0.60
CA ALA A 168 81.57 -7.14 0.37
C ALA A 168 82.60 -8.05 -0.31
N ALA A 169 82.25 -8.63 -1.47
CA ALA A 169 83.17 -9.45 -2.26
C ALA A 169 84.36 -8.63 -2.80
N ARG A 170 84.11 -7.40 -3.27
CA ARG A 170 85.16 -6.47 -3.71
C ARG A 170 86.12 -6.11 -2.58
N LEU A 171 85.59 -5.77 -1.39
CA LEU A 171 86.42 -5.45 -0.22
C LEU A 171 87.29 -6.63 0.20
N LYS A 172 86.74 -7.85 0.20
CA LYS A 172 87.50 -9.06 0.51
C LYS A 172 88.61 -9.30 -0.51
N ALA A 173 88.34 -9.10 -1.80
CA ALA A 173 89.34 -9.22 -2.85
C ALA A 173 90.45 -8.16 -2.72
N ALA A 174 90.12 -6.92 -2.36
CA ALA A 174 91.11 -5.87 -2.10
C ALA A 174 92.03 -6.23 -0.92
N ARG A 175 91.47 -6.67 0.21
CA ARG A 175 92.26 -7.11 1.38
C ARG A 175 93.16 -8.31 1.09
N ALA A 176 92.70 -9.25 0.25
CA ALA A 176 93.52 -10.38 -0.17
C ALA A 176 94.75 -9.91 -0.97
N ARG A 177 94.56 -8.94 -1.88
CA ARG A 177 95.66 -8.33 -2.63
C ARG A 177 96.62 -7.55 -1.74
N GLU A 178 96.11 -6.77 -0.78
CA GLU A 178 96.94 -6.08 0.21
C GLU A 178 97.80 -7.06 1.02
N ALA A 179 97.24 -8.19 1.46
CA ALA A 179 97.97 -9.21 2.18
C ALA A 179 99.04 -9.90 1.32
N GLU A 180 98.78 -10.12 0.03
CA GLU A 180 99.77 -10.63 -0.92
C GLU A 180 100.91 -9.63 -1.14
N LEU A 181 100.60 -8.36 -1.37
CA LEU A 181 101.60 -7.30 -1.53
C LEU A 181 102.46 -7.16 -0.27
N ALA A 182 101.86 -7.16 0.92
CA ALA A 182 102.61 -7.11 2.18
C ALA A 182 103.56 -8.30 2.37
N ARG A 183 103.19 -9.50 1.88
CA ARG A 183 104.10 -10.65 1.87
C ARG A 183 105.25 -10.44 0.89
N GLN A 184 104.97 -9.94 -0.31
CA GLN A 184 106.00 -9.63 -1.30
C GLN A 184 106.96 -8.55 -0.80
N GLU A 185 106.45 -7.51 -0.14
CA GLU A 185 107.28 -6.47 0.49
C GLU A 185 108.13 -7.04 1.64
N ALA A 186 107.58 -7.91 2.48
CA ALA A 186 108.34 -8.57 3.53
C ALA A 186 109.42 -9.52 2.97
N GLU A 187 109.13 -10.20 1.85
CA GLU A 187 110.11 -11.02 1.13
C GLU A 187 111.22 -10.14 0.53
N LEU A 188 110.87 -9.04 -0.15
CA LEU A 188 111.83 -8.07 -0.70
C LEU A 188 112.70 -7.44 0.39
N LEU A 189 112.12 -7.07 1.53
CA LEU A 189 112.88 -6.53 2.67
C LEU A 189 113.83 -7.59 3.25
N ARG A 190 113.43 -8.86 3.33
CA ARG A 190 114.33 -9.94 3.73
C ARG A 190 115.44 -10.17 2.71
N GLU A 191 115.16 -10.06 1.41
CA GLU A 191 116.17 -10.14 0.35
C GLU A 191 117.15 -8.95 0.44
N LEU A 192 116.66 -7.75 0.75
CA LEU A 192 117.49 -6.56 1.00
C LEU A 192 118.33 -6.69 2.28
N GLU A 193 117.75 -7.15 3.40
CA GLU A 193 118.49 -7.41 4.64
C GLU A 193 119.51 -8.53 4.47
N ALA A 194 119.21 -9.57 3.69
CA ALA A 194 120.15 -10.63 3.32
C ALA A 194 121.27 -10.12 2.39
N ALA A 195 121.01 -9.08 1.58
CA ALA A 195 122.02 -8.41 0.78
C ALA A 195 122.88 -7.43 1.60
N GLU A 196 122.34 -6.80 2.65
CA GLU A 196 123.07 -5.90 3.56
C GLU A 196 123.88 -6.64 4.66
N SER A 197 123.52 -7.88 5.01
CA SER A 197 124.26 -8.73 5.97
C SER A 197 125.29 -9.66 5.33
N GLY A 198 125.60 -9.42 4.04
CA GLY A 198 126.54 -10.19 3.22
C GLY A 198 127.77 -9.40 2.75
N ASP A 199 128.30 -8.51 3.59
CA ASP A 199 129.64 -7.87 3.49
C ASP A 199 130.30 -7.86 4.89
#